data_AF-A0A3L6JHF5-F1
#
_entry.id   AF-A0A3L6JHF5-F1
#
_cell.length_a   1.000
_cell.length_b   1.000
_cell.length_c   1.000
_cell.angle_alpha   90.00
_cell.angle_beta   90.00
_cell.angle_gamma   90.00
#
_symmetry.space_group_name_H-M   'P 1'
#
loop_
_entity.id
_entity.type
_entity.pdbx_description
1 polymer ?
#
loop_
_entity_poly.entity_id
_entity_poly.type
_entity_poly.pdbx_seq_one_letter_code
_entity_poly.pdbx_strand_id
1 'polypeptide(L)'
;MQTARAIGSIILTSVGGGSRLLAKTWWALRKGRGEVRKSARTFYETLREAGIPEEDARAIAVAYAQPAYDILRFRSLIKMAMEMNESDSSPSFST
;
A
#
# COMPACT_ATOMS: atom_id res chain seq x y z
N MET A 1 -36.12 25.42 5.53
CA MET A 1 -35.06 24.73 6.31
C MET A 1 -34.98 23.24 5.94
N GLN A 2 -34.49 22.88 4.74
CA GLN A 2 -34.33 21.47 4.32
C GLN A 2 -32.90 21.13 3.83
N THR A 3 -32.01 22.10 3.70
CA THR A 3 -30.68 21.96 3.08
C THR A 3 -29.62 21.40 4.03
N ALA A 4 -29.65 21.75 5.33
CA ALA A 4 -28.62 21.34 6.28
C ALA A 4 -28.64 19.83 6.61
N ARG A 5 -29.82 19.19 6.65
CA ARG A 5 -29.95 17.74 6.91
C ARG A 5 -29.52 16.89 5.71
N ALA A 6 -29.70 17.37 4.48
CA ALA A 6 -29.29 16.68 3.26
C ALA A 6 -27.77 16.72 3.05
N ILE A 7 -27.12 17.85 3.36
CA ILE A 7 -25.66 17.95 3.33
C ILE A 7 -25.02 17.08 4.44
N GLY A 8 -25.63 17.07 5.63
CA GLY A 8 -25.21 16.22 6.75
C GLY A 8 -25.31 14.71 6.44
N SER A 9 -26.37 14.26 5.76
CA SER A 9 -26.51 12.83 5.41
C SER A 9 -25.54 12.40 4.31
N ILE A 10 -25.22 13.25 3.33
CA ILE A 10 -24.22 12.95 2.31
C ILE A 10 -22.84 12.82 2.96
N ILE A 11 -22.43 13.78 3.80
CA ILE A 11 -21.16 13.71 4.52
C ILE A 11 -21.10 12.47 5.43
N LEU A 12 -22.18 12.15 6.15
CA LEU A 12 -22.24 10.96 7.01
C LEU A 12 -22.18 9.64 6.21
N THR A 13 -22.76 9.60 5.02
CA THR A 13 -22.76 8.41 4.15
C THR A 13 -21.43 8.25 3.41
N SER A 14 -20.80 9.36 3.01
CA SER A 14 -19.43 9.40 2.47
C SER A 14 -18.40 8.99 3.53
N VAL A 15 -18.60 9.40 4.79
CA VAL A 15 -17.76 8.98 5.92
C VAL A 15 -18.05 7.52 6.29
N GLY A 16 -19.29 7.05 6.30
CA GLY A 16 -19.63 5.66 6.66
C GLY A 16 -19.16 4.61 5.64
N GLY A 17 -19.37 4.86 4.35
CA GLY A 17 -18.93 3.96 3.26
C GLY A 17 -17.42 4.07 2.98
N GLY A 18 -16.91 5.30 2.94
CA GLY A 18 -15.49 5.59 2.70
C GLY A 18 -14.58 5.17 3.85
N SER A 19 -14.99 5.35 5.11
CA SER A 19 -14.20 4.92 6.28
C SER A 19 -14.03 3.40 6.34
N ARG A 20 -15.06 2.62 5.97
CA ARG A 20 -14.96 1.16 5.92
C ARG A 20 -13.96 0.70 4.86
N LEU A 21 -13.94 1.36 3.70
CA LEU A 21 -12.96 1.11 2.65
C LEU A 21 -11.55 1.47 3.13
N LEU A 22 -11.37 2.68 3.69
CA LEU A 22 -10.09 3.13 4.26
C LEU A 22 -9.59 2.20 5.37
N ALA A 23 -10.48 1.74 6.25
CA ALA A 23 -10.14 0.79 7.31
C ALA A 23 -9.69 -0.56 6.74
N LYS A 24 -10.37 -1.09 5.72
CA LYS A 24 -9.95 -2.32 5.02
C LYS A 24 -8.61 -2.14 4.33
N THR A 25 -8.41 -1.03 3.61
CA THR A 25 -7.15 -0.71 2.94
C THR A 25 -6.01 -0.55 3.94
N TRP A 26 -6.25 0.14 5.05
CA TRP A 26 -5.29 0.24 6.16
C TRP A 26 -4.94 -1.11 6.75
N TRP A 27 -5.92 -1.98 6.95
CA TRP A 27 -5.71 -3.32 7.49
C TRP A 27 -4.93 -4.21 6.50
N ALA A 28 -5.24 -4.12 5.21
CA ALA A 28 -4.51 -4.79 4.14
C ALA A 28 -3.05 -4.31 4.07
N LEU A 29 -2.82 -2.99 4.16
CA LEU A 29 -1.49 -2.39 4.26
C LEU A 29 -0.70 -2.90 5.45
N ARG A 30 -1.34 -2.94 6.62
CA ARG A 30 -0.73 -3.47 7.85
C ARG A 30 -0.34 -4.93 7.68
N LYS A 31 -1.22 -5.75 7.10
CA LYS A 31 -0.95 -7.17 6.81
C LYS A 31 0.21 -7.33 5.83
N GLY A 32 0.21 -6.56 4.73
CA GLY A 32 1.29 -6.57 3.74
C GLY A 32 2.65 -6.22 4.35
N ARG A 33 2.72 -5.19 5.22
CA ARG A 33 3.96 -4.85 5.94
C ARG A 33 4.44 -5.97 6.88
N GLY A 34 3.50 -6.72 7.45
CA GLY A 34 3.79 -7.92 8.24
C GLY A 34 4.43 -9.03 7.41
N GLU A 35 3.89 -9.30 6.22
CA GLU A 35 4.43 -10.30 5.30
C GLU A 35 5.82 -9.91 4.79
N VAL A 36 6.04 -8.63 4.42
CA VAL A 36 7.37 -8.13 4.04
C VAL A 36 8.39 -8.36 5.17
N ARG A 37 8.00 -8.09 6.42
CA ARG A 37 8.87 -8.34 7.58
C ARG A 37 9.21 -9.82 7.73
N LYS A 38 8.22 -10.69 7.56
CA LYS A 38 8.39 -12.14 7.70
C LYS A 38 9.30 -12.68 6.58
N SER A 39 9.06 -12.26 5.34
CA SER A 39 9.89 -12.62 4.19
C SER A 39 11.33 -12.14 4.35
N ALA A 40 11.55 -10.89 4.78
CA ALA A 40 12.89 -10.36 5.03
C ALA A 40 13.63 -11.16 6.11
N ARG A 41 12.93 -11.61 7.15
CA ARG A 41 13.49 -12.47 8.19
C ARG A 41 13.88 -13.84 7.65
N THR A 42 12.99 -14.50 6.91
CA THR A 42 13.29 -15.79 6.28
C THR A 42 14.49 -15.67 5.35
N PHE A 43 14.53 -14.61 4.54
CA PHE A 43 15.66 -14.35 3.65
C PHE A 43 16.97 -14.15 4.40
N TYR A 44 16.98 -13.39 5.49
CA TYR A 44 18.14 -13.26 6.37
C TYR A 44 18.58 -14.62 6.94
N GLU A 45 17.66 -15.44 7.42
CA GLU A 45 17.96 -16.79 7.95
C GLU A 45 18.59 -17.67 6.86
N THR A 46 18.05 -17.65 5.64
CA THR A 46 18.62 -18.37 4.49
C THR A 46 20.03 -17.89 4.12
N LEU A 47 20.29 -16.58 4.16
CA LEU A 47 21.63 -16.03 3.90
C LEU A 47 22.65 -16.48 4.97
N ARG A 48 22.22 -16.55 6.23
CA ARG A 48 23.07 -17.09 7.31
C ARG A 48 23.35 -18.57 7.15
N GLU A 49 22.36 -19.36 6.78
CA GLU A 49 22.53 -20.79 6.49
C GLU A 49 23.48 -21.04 5.32
N ALA A 50 23.50 -20.13 4.34
CA ALA A 50 24.46 -20.14 3.23
C ALA A 50 25.88 -19.68 3.61
N GLY A 51 26.11 -19.29 4.87
CA GLY A 51 27.44 -18.90 5.39
C GLY A 51 27.79 -17.42 5.23
N ILE A 52 26.82 -16.55 4.90
CA ILE A 52 27.07 -15.11 4.80
C ILE A 52 27.21 -14.51 6.22
N PRO A 53 28.22 -13.64 6.45
CA PRO A 53 28.38 -12.93 7.71
C PRO A 53 27.10 -12.19 8.13
N GLU A 54 26.84 -12.15 9.43
CA GLU A 54 25.60 -11.60 9.98
C GLU A 54 25.35 -10.14 9.59
N GLU A 55 26.40 -9.33 9.52
CA GLU A 55 26.31 -7.91 9.15
C GLU A 55 25.88 -7.74 7.68
N ASP A 56 26.50 -8.50 6.79
CA ASP A 56 26.19 -8.49 5.35
C ASP A 56 24.79 -9.05 5.08
N ALA A 57 24.45 -10.18 5.70
CA ALA A 57 23.13 -10.79 5.58
C ALA A 57 22.02 -9.82 6.01
N ARG A 58 22.25 -9.05 7.09
CA ARG A 58 21.31 -8.03 7.55
C ARG A 58 21.18 -6.89 6.53
N ALA A 59 22.30 -6.37 6.03
CA ALA A 59 22.29 -5.28 5.05
C ALA A 59 21.54 -5.69 3.77
N ILE A 60 21.81 -6.91 3.27
CA ILE A 60 21.15 -7.48 2.09
C ILE A 60 19.66 -7.68 2.33
N ALA A 61 19.26 -8.23 3.48
CA ALA A 61 17.85 -8.45 3.80
C ALA A 61 17.07 -7.14 3.95
N VAL A 62 17.70 -6.09 4.50
CA VAL A 62 17.10 -4.74 4.57
C VAL A 62 16.95 -4.15 3.18
N ALA A 63 17.99 -4.21 2.34
CA ALA A 63 17.95 -3.71 0.97
C ALA A 63 16.88 -4.42 0.12
N TYR A 64 16.71 -5.73 0.31
CA TYR A 64 15.66 -6.53 -0.32
C TYR A 64 14.24 -6.07 0.09
N ALA A 65 14.02 -5.78 1.37
CA ALA A 65 12.71 -5.42 1.89
C ALA A 65 12.30 -3.97 1.64
N GLN A 66 13.28 -3.08 1.48
CA GLN A 66 13.09 -1.64 1.33
C GLN A 66 12.11 -1.24 0.20
N PRO A 67 12.25 -1.73 -1.06
CA PRO A 67 11.33 -1.36 -2.14
C PRO A 67 9.88 -1.77 -1.84
N ALA A 68 9.68 -2.95 -1.24
CA ALA A 68 8.35 -3.42 -0.85
C ALA A 68 7.73 -2.53 0.24
N TYR A 69 8.52 -2.07 1.22
CA TYR A 69 8.05 -1.10 2.21
C TYR A 69 7.68 0.25 1.59
N ASP A 70 8.44 0.71 0.60
CA ASP A 70 8.21 1.99 -0.06
C ASP A 70 6.95 1.99 -0.93
N ILE A 71 6.65 0.86 -1.59
CA ILE A 71 5.38 0.64 -2.29
C ILE A 71 4.20 0.65 -1.32
N LEU A 72 4.34 0.01 -0.16
CA LEU A 72 3.29 -0.06 0.87
C LEU A 72 3.11 1.25 1.65
N ARG A 73 3.84 2.32 1.31
CA ARG A 73 3.55 3.65 1.85
C ARG A 73 2.29 4.18 1.20
N PHE A 74 1.38 4.68 2.03
CA PHE A 74 0.08 5.22 1.61
C PHE A 74 0.20 6.26 0.47
N ARG A 75 1.22 7.13 0.52
CA ARG A 75 1.50 8.12 -0.53
C ARG A 75 1.90 7.49 -1.87
N SER A 76 2.68 6.41 -1.85
CA SER A 76 3.09 5.68 -3.06
C SER A 76 1.91 4.96 -3.70
N LEU A 77 1.00 4.42 -2.89
CA LEU A 77 -0.24 3.81 -3.40
C LEU A 77 -1.18 4.83 -4.02
N ILE A 78 -1.32 6.02 -3.43
CA ILE A 78 -2.09 7.11 -4.03
C ILE A 78 -1.47 7.52 -5.36
N LYS A 79 -0.14 7.70 -5.40
CA LYS A 79 0.57 8.04 -6.63
C LYS A 79 0.36 6.98 -7.72
N MET A 80 0.49 5.70 -7.40
CA MET A 80 0.19 4.61 -8.34
C MET A 80 -1.27 4.63 -8.80
N ALA A 81 -2.23 4.83 -7.90
CA ALA A 81 -3.64 4.92 -8.26
C ALA A 81 -3.94 6.12 -9.18
N MET A 82 -3.25 7.25 -8.97
CA MET A 82 -3.34 8.42 -9.85
C MET A 82 -2.73 8.16 -11.22
N GLU A 83 -1.53 7.57 -11.28
CA GLU A 83 -0.85 7.22 -12.54
C GLU A 83 -1.67 6.21 -13.35
N MET A 84 -2.29 5.21 -12.70
CA MET A 84 -3.16 4.24 -13.36
C MET A 84 -4.42 4.88 -13.95
N ASN A 85 -5.02 5.85 -13.24
CA ASN A 85 -6.19 6.59 -13.73
C ASN A 85 -5.83 7.52 -14.89
N GLU A 86 -4.63 8.09 -14.89
CA GLU A 86 -4.12 8.95 -15.97
C GLU A 86 -3.78 8.13 -17.23
N SER A 87 -3.35 6.87 -17.07
CA SER A 87 -3.11 5.94 -18.18
C SER A 87 -4.38 5.33 -18.81
N ASP A 88 -5.56 5.55 -18.21
CA ASP A 88 -6.85 5.06 -18.72
C ASP A 88 -7.54 6.05 -19.69
N SER A 89 -6.85 7.13 -20.10
CA SER A 89 -7.23 7.89 -21.30
C SER A 89 -6.94 7.05 -22.53
N SER A 90 -7.85 6.12 -22.84
CA SER A 90 -7.89 5.34 -24.06
C SER A 90 -7.61 6.22 -25.29
N PRO A 91 -6.83 5.78 -26.28
CA PRO A 91 -6.70 6.53 -27.53
C PRO A 91 -8.10 6.64 -28.13
N SER A 92 -8.63 7.86 -28.21
CA SER A 92 -9.87 8.12 -28.94
C SER A 92 -9.60 7.82 -30.40
N PHE A 93 -10.01 6.64 -30.88
CA PHE A 93 -10.18 6.42 -32.30
C PHE A 93 -11.36 7.26 -32.75
N SER A 94 -11.06 8.47 -33.22
CA SER A 94 -12.00 9.30 -33.97
C SER A 94 -12.28 8.55 -35.28
N THR A 95 -13.54 8.14 -35.47
CA THR A 95 -14.06 7.74 -36.79
C THR A 95 -14.73 8.96 -37.42
#